data_AF-A0A6N7JLB7-F1
#
_entry.id   AF-A0A6N7JLB7-F1
#
_cell.length_a   1.000
_cell.length_b   1.000
_cell.length_c   1.000
_cell.angle_alpha   90.00
_cell.angle_beta   90.00
_cell.angle_gamma   90.00
#
_symmetry.space_group_name_H-M   'P 1'
#
loop_
_entity.id
_entity.type
_entity.pdbx_description
1 polymer ?
#
loop_
_entity_poly.entity_id
_entity_poly.type
_entity_poly.pdbx_seq_one_letter_code
_entity_poly.pdbx_strand_id
1 'polypeptide(L)' 'MASATSIKLDDKALRRDTLQAWEKLQETGLHATAEEVDQWLESWGTDDELPAPECHE' A
#
# COMPACT_ATOMS: atom_id res chain seq x y z
N MET A 1 -4.83 -3.75 27.91
CA MET A 1 -4.14 -4.86 27.21
C MET A 1 -5.07 -5.37 26.13
N ALA A 2 -5.13 -4.69 24.98
CA ALA A 2 -5.94 -5.16 23.85
C ALA A 2 -5.15 -6.26 23.14
N SER A 3 -5.69 -7.49 23.13
CA SER A 3 -5.13 -8.60 22.36
C SER A 3 -5.05 -8.21 20.89
N ALA A 4 -3.84 -8.24 20.34
CA ALA A 4 -3.62 -8.21 18.90
C ALA A 4 -4.28 -9.47 18.30
N THR A 5 -5.44 -9.28 17.70
CA THR A 5 -6.10 -10.30 16.88
C THR A 5 -5.10 -10.74 15.81
N SER A 6 -4.69 -12.01 15.84
CA SER A 6 -3.91 -12.60 14.75
C SER A 6 -4.70 -12.44 13.45
N ILE A 7 -4.27 -11.49 12.62
CA ILE A 7 -4.68 -11.39 11.22
C ILE A 7 -4.19 -12.70 10.58
N LYS A 8 -5.09 -13.65 10.34
CA LYS A 8 -4.82 -14.73 9.40
C LYS A 8 -4.82 -14.08 8.02
N LEU A 9 -3.65 -13.63 7.59
CA LEU A 9 -3.44 -13.19 6.23
C LEU A 9 -3.71 -14.42 5.35
N ASP A 10 -4.73 -14.35 4.49
CA ASP A 10 -4.98 -15.42 3.52
C ASP A 10 -3.87 -15.32 2.47
N ASP A 11 -2.87 -16.20 2.58
CA ASP A 11 -1.72 -16.28 1.67
C ASP A 11 -2.15 -16.31 0.19
N LYS A 12 -3.32 -16.88 -0.12
CA LYS A 12 -3.84 -16.94 -1.48
C LYS A 12 -4.35 -15.58 -1.95
N ALA A 13 -5.05 -14.85 -1.09
CA ALA A 13 -5.52 -13.50 -1.38
C ALA A 13 -4.33 -12.56 -1.56
N LEU A 14 -3.36 -12.58 -0.63
CA LEU A 14 -2.14 -11.77 -0.73
C LEU A 14 -1.39 -12.04 -2.03
N ARG A 15 -1.19 -13.33 -2.37
CA ARG A 15 -0.51 -13.72 -3.60
C ARG A 15 -1.25 -13.22 -4.84
N ARG A 16 -2.57 -13.37 -4.89
CA ARG A 16 -3.38 -12.89 -6.01
C ARG A 16 -3.25 -11.37 -6.16
N ASP A 17 -3.44 -10.64 -5.07
CA ASP A 17 -3.50 -9.18 -5.10
C ASP A 17 -2.11 -8.59 -5.46
N THR A 18 -1.03 -9.21 -4.98
CA THR A 18 0.35 -8.85 -5.36
C THR A 18 0.60 -9.07 -6.86
N LEU A 19 0.17 -10.22 -7.40
CA LEU A 19 0.33 -10.50 -8.83
C LEU A 19 -0.47 -9.52 -9.70
N GLN A 20 -1.70 -9.19 -9.30
CA GLN A 20 -2.54 -8.23 -10.01
C GLN A 20 -1.93 -6.81 -9.99
N ALA A 21 -1.39 -6.38 -8.85
CA ALA A 21 -0.69 -5.09 -8.76
C ALA A 21 0.56 -5.07 -9.66
N TRP A 22 1.32 -6.18 -9.69
CA TRP A 22 2.49 -6.31 -10.55
C TRP A 22 2.13 -6.26 -12.04
N GLU A 23 1.09 -6.99 -12.47
CA GLU A 23 0.59 -6.95 -13.85
C GLU A 23 0.13 -5.54 -14.25
N LYS A 24 -0.61 -4.86 -13.38
CA LYS A 24 -1.07 -3.48 -13.63
C LYS A 24 0.10 -2.50 -13.80
N LEU A 25 1.14 -2.61 -12.97
CA LEU A 25 2.34 -1.78 -13.11
C LEU A 25 3.01 -2.01 -14.47
N GLN A 26 3.15 -3.25 -14.89
CA GLN A 26 3.78 -3.60 -16.17
C GLN A 26 2.95 -3.14 -17.37
N GLU A 27 1.62 -3.20 -17.28
CA GLU A 27 0.70 -2.79 -18.36
C GLU A 27 0.57 -1.28 -18.49
N THR A 28 0.49 -0.57 -17.36
CA THR A 28 0.12 0.86 -17.34
C THR A 28 1.30 1.79 -17.06
N GLY A 29 2.37 1.28 -16.47
CA GLY A 29 3.48 2.10 -15.97
C GLY A 29 3.13 2.98 -14.76
N LEU A 30 1.88 2.97 -14.29
CA LEU A 30 1.44 3.85 -13.22
C LEU A 30 2.06 3.44 -11.88
N HIS A 31 2.63 4.40 -11.18
CA HIS A 31 3.29 4.22 -9.89
C HIS A 31 3.11 5.47 -9.03
N ALA A 32 3.19 5.30 -7.71
CA ALA A 32 3.49 6.41 -6.82
C ALA A 32 5.01 6.58 -6.77
N THR A 33 5.50 7.81 -6.72
CA THR A 33 6.94 8.04 -6.60
C THR A 33 7.42 7.70 -5.18
N ALA A 34 8.72 7.42 -5.04
CA ALA A 34 9.31 7.15 -3.73
C ALA A 34 9.12 8.34 -2.77
N GLU A 35 9.21 9.57 -3.29
CA GLU A 35 9.06 10.80 -2.49
C GLU A 35 7.64 10.97 -1.95
N GLU A 36 6.61 10.69 -2.75
CA GLU A 36 5.22 10.77 -2.30
C GLU A 36 4.90 9.70 -1.25
N VAL A 37 5.44 8.48 -1.43
CA VAL A 37 5.30 7.41 -0.44
C VAL A 37 6.01 7.79 0.85
N ASP A 38 7.22 8.32 0.79
CA ASP A 38 7.96 8.76 1.99
C ASP A 38 7.21 9.85 2.75
N GLN A 39 6.70 10.89 2.07
CA GLN A 39 5.90 11.95 2.70
C GLN A 39 4.64 11.42 3.36
N TRP A 40 3.95 10.48 2.71
CA TRP A 40 2.78 9.83 3.30
C TRP A 40 3.16 9.05 4.57
N LEU A 41 4.21 8.21 4.49
CA LEU A 41 4.69 7.39 5.62
C LEU A 41 5.15 8.24 6.81
N GLU A 42 5.72 9.43 6.58
CA GLU A 42 6.11 10.38 7.64
C GLU A 42 4.91 10.87 8.46
N SER A 43 3.74 11.01 7.84
CA SER A 43 2.51 11.46 8.50
C SER A 43 1.70 10.32 9.15
N TRP A 44 2.06 9.07 8.88
CA TRP A 44 1.25 7.90 9.25
C TRP A 44 1.12 7.75 10.77
N GLY A 45 -0.12 7.63 11.25
CA GLY A 45 -0.41 7.47 12.68
C GLY A 45 -0.37 8.77 13.48
N THR A 46 -0.35 9.92 12.80
CA THR A 46 -0.53 11.25 13.40
C THR A 46 -1.96 11.75 13.21
N ASP A 47 -2.34 12.82 13.89
CA ASP A 47 -3.65 13.47 13.69
C ASP A 47 -3.78 14.12 12.29
N ASP A 48 -2.65 14.39 11.63
CA ASP A 48 -2.55 15.03 10.31
C ASP A 48 -2.08 14.05 9.22
N GLU A 49 -2.43 12.76 9.35
CA GLU A 49 -2.09 11.73 8.36
C GLU A 49 -2.58 12.10 6.95
N LEU A 50 -1.63 12.11 6.01
CA LEU A 50 -1.89 12.38 4.59
C LEU A 50 -2.59 11.18 3.94
N PRO A 51 -3.35 11.39 2.85
CA PRO A 51 -3.88 10.28 2.08
C PRO A 51 -2.74 9.49 1.40
N ALA A 52 -2.93 8.19 1.24
CA ALA A 52 -2.01 7.37 0.45
C ALA A 52 -1.93 7.92 -0.99
N PRO A 53 -0.74 7.98 -1.60
CA PRO A 53 -0.59 8.51 -2.94
C PRO A 53 -1.25 7.61 -3.99
N GLU A 54 -1.91 8.24 -4.96
CA GLU A 54 -2.48 7.55 -6.12
C GLU A 54 -1.37 7.21 -7.12
N CYS A 55 -1.50 6.08 -7.83
CA CYS A 55 -0.53 5.75 -8.88
C CYS A 55 -0.79 6.59 -10.15
N HIS A 56 0.26 7.17 -10.70
CA HIS A 56 0.24 8.01 -11.90
C HIS A 56 1.44 7.71 -12.83
N GLU A 57 1.47 8.34 -14.03
CA GLU A 57 2.60 8.23 -14.96
C GLU A 57 3.89 8.85 -14.40
#